data_AF-A0A7L4XUE6-F1
#
_entry.id   AF-A0A7L4XUE6-F1
#
_cell.length_a   1.000
_cell.length_b   1.000
_cell.length_c   1.000
_cell.angle_alpha   90.00
_cell.angle_beta   90.00
_cell.angle_gamma   90.00
#
_symmetry.space_group_name_H-M   'P 1'
#
loop_
_entity.id
_entity.type
_entity.pdbx_description
1 polymer ?
#
loop_
_entity_poly.entity_id
_entity_poly.type
_entity_poly.pdbx_seq_one_letter_code
_entity_poly.pdbx_strand_id
1 'polypeptide(L)'
;MVATGYRARYTEAAARDERLTIVESDIVLSVVERTTPHLVVALVPEVPGEMVINAGTFERYRFELLNTELHLGQGHRMFGHVAVGARRLLVQEAGGDQAARAELHRDGSAAIVLPLHRHQSKIGGDEVDLQFVEPGEVVYKLLCALPFLAIHARDRTAASGTAVIKVVLVNDIGSHPDATNHTLPEFRDPPPMTVDRLHPRTGQRLPMSSQPCEYAYSEATVLLDDAADHGRGLLQADAVLAQ
;
A
#
# COMPACT_ATOMS: atom_id res chain seq x y z
N MET A 1 32.35 -22.19 -11.35
CA MET A 1 32.14 -20.96 -10.56
C MET A 1 30.96 -20.11 -11.06
N VAL A 2 30.62 -20.13 -12.36
CA VAL A 2 29.45 -19.40 -12.91
C VAL A 2 28.10 -20.03 -12.52
N ALA A 3 28.00 -21.36 -12.51
CA ALA A 3 26.75 -22.08 -12.17
C ALA A 3 26.31 -21.90 -10.71
N THR A 4 27.25 -21.72 -9.77
CA THR A 4 26.96 -21.44 -8.36
C THR A 4 26.44 -20.02 -8.15
N GLY A 5 27.00 -19.02 -8.84
CA GLY A 5 26.53 -17.64 -8.78
C GLY A 5 25.14 -17.45 -9.40
N TYR A 6 24.81 -18.20 -10.45
CA TYR A 6 23.46 -18.19 -11.04
C TYR A 6 22.42 -18.79 -10.09
N ARG A 7 22.73 -19.92 -9.46
CA ARG A 7 21.82 -20.57 -8.50
C ARG A 7 21.56 -19.71 -7.26
N ALA A 8 22.57 -18.99 -6.76
CA ALA A 8 22.42 -18.07 -5.64
C ALA A 8 21.41 -16.94 -5.96
N ARG A 9 21.58 -16.27 -7.11
CA ARG A 9 20.67 -15.19 -7.54
C ARG A 9 19.23 -15.65 -7.73
N TYR A 10 19.02 -16.84 -8.28
CA TYR A 10 17.67 -17.41 -8.41
C TYR A 10 17.03 -17.70 -7.05
N THR A 11 17.82 -18.17 -6.09
CA THR A 11 17.33 -18.47 -4.74
C THR A 11 17.01 -17.19 -3.98
N GLU A 12 17.83 -16.14 -4.13
CA GLU A 12 17.61 -14.83 -3.54
C GLU A 12 16.38 -14.12 -4.13
N ALA A 13 16.16 -14.21 -5.44
CA ALA A 13 14.96 -13.67 -6.08
C ALA A 13 13.69 -14.39 -5.59
N ALA A 14 13.69 -15.73 -5.57
CA ALA A 14 12.55 -16.51 -5.08
C ALA A 14 12.23 -16.23 -3.60
N ALA A 15 13.25 -16.08 -2.76
CA ALA A 15 13.07 -15.71 -1.35
C ALA A 15 12.46 -14.30 -1.20
N ARG A 16 12.78 -13.38 -2.11
CA ARG A 16 12.21 -12.03 -2.12
C ARG A 16 10.74 -12.03 -2.51
N ASP A 17 10.39 -12.79 -3.55
CA ASP A 17 8.99 -12.93 -4.00
C ASP A 17 8.12 -13.59 -2.92
N GLU A 18 8.66 -14.63 -2.25
CA GLU A 18 8.01 -15.25 -1.08
C GLU A 18 7.84 -14.22 0.05
N ARG A 19 8.88 -13.43 0.34
CA ARG A 19 8.81 -12.40 1.38
C ARG A 19 7.78 -11.32 1.06
N LEU A 20 7.69 -10.89 -0.21
CA LEU A 20 6.74 -9.89 -0.68
C LEU A 20 5.31 -10.38 -0.51
N THR A 21 5.06 -11.63 -0.90
CA THR A 21 3.77 -12.30 -0.70
C THR A 21 3.39 -12.30 0.79
N ILE A 22 4.30 -12.74 1.67
CA ILE A 22 4.04 -12.77 3.12
C ILE A 22 3.70 -11.38 3.67
N VAL A 23 4.45 -10.35 3.27
CA VAL A 23 4.30 -8.98 3.77
C VAL A 23 2.98 -8.35 3.30
N GLU A 24 2.58 -8.61 2.07
CA GLU A 24 1.26 -8.24 1.53
C GLU A 24 0.13 -8.98 2.26
N SER A 25 0.22 -10.31 2.38
CA SER A 25 -0.80 -11.12 3.05
C SER A 25 -0.97 -10.71 4.53
N ASP A 26 0.14 -10.46 5.25
CA ASP A 26 0.11 -10.05 6.65
C ASP A 26 -0.76 -8.80 6.86
N ILE A 27 -0.60 -7.78 6.01
CA ILE A 27 -1.40 -6.56 6.14
C ILE A 27 -2.84 -6.76 5.67
N VAL A 28 -3.05 -7.49 4.57
CA VAL A 28 -4.39 -7.76 4.03
C VAL A 28 -5.25 -8.50 5.04
N LEU A 29 -4.70 -9.54 5.67
CA LEU A 29 -5.38 -10.33 6.68
C LEU A 29 -5.67 -9.53 7.97
N SER A 30 -4.99 -8.40 8.17
CA SER A 30 -5.22 -7.52 9.32
C SER A 30 -6.40 -6.55 9.14
N VAL A 31 -6.99 -6.50 7.94
CA VAL A 31 -8.06 -5.54 7.57
C VAL A 31 -9.18 -6.18 6.72
N VAL A 32 -9.43 -7.48 6.90
CA VAL A 32 -10.39 -8.27 6.11
C VAL A 32 -11.84 -7.77 6.17
N GLU A 33 -12.16 -6.97 7.18
CA GLU A 33 -13.47 -6.36 7.39
C GLU A 33 -13.75 -5.14 6.51
N ARG A 34 -12.74 -4.61 5.80
CA ARG A 34 -12.88 -3.35 5.06
C ARG A 34 -13.57 -3.54 3.70
N THR A 35 -14.75 -2.95 3.59
CA THR A 35 -15.70 -3.09 2.46
C THR A 35 -15.60 -1.99 1.40
N THR A 36 -14.53 -1.20 1.39
CA THR A 36 -14.39 -0.06 0.47
C THR A 36 -13.16 -0.17 -0.39
N PRO A 37 -13.04 0.60 -1.48
CA PRO A 37 -11.84 0.62 -2.30
C PRO A 37 -10.58 0.93 -1.51
N HIS A 38 -9.55 0.12 -1.72
CA HIS A 38 -8.26 0.27 -1.07
C HIS A 38 -7.11 0.10 -2.06
N LEU A 39 -6.02 0.77 -1.76
CA LEU A 39 -4.71 0.55 -2.35
C LEU A 39 -3.82 -0.11 -1.29
N VAL A 40 -3.31 -1.30 -1.59
CA VAL A 40 -2.29 -1.99 -0.79
C VAL A 40 -0.95 -1.80 -1.48
N VAL A 41 0.06 -1.40 -0.73
CA VAL A 41 1.42 -1.23 -1.23
C VAL A 41 2.36 -2.00 -0.31
N ALA A 42 3.12 -2.94 -0.87
CA ALA A 42 4.13 -3.72 -0.18
C ALA A 42 5.50 -3.46 -0.79
N LEU A 43 6.53 -3.41 0.06
CA LEU A 43 7.92 -3.15 -0.31
C LEU A 43 8.83 -4.16 0.40
N VAL A 44 9.73 -4.79 -0.35
CA VAL A 44 10.78 -5.67 0.18
C VAL A 44 12.14 -5.24 -0.37
N PRO A 45 13.10 -4.84 0.49
CA PRO A 45 14.44 -4.47 0.05
C PRO A 45 15.23 -5.71 -0.42
N GLU A 46 16.12 -5.50 -1.39
CA GLU A 46 17.08 -6.49 -1.86
C GLU A 46 18.10 -6.86 -0.78
N VAL A 47 18.67 -5.84 -0.13
CA VAL A 47 19.57 -6.03 1.01
C VAL A 47 18.78 -5.69 2.28
N PRO A 48 18.32 -6.70 3.04
CA PRO A 48 17.54 -6.47 4.25
C PRO A 48 18.38 -5.79 5.33
N GLY A 49 17.71 -4.92 6.09
CA GLY A 49 18.28 -4.25 7.24
C GLY A 49 18.02 -4.99 8.55
N GLU A 50 18.31 -4.34 9.66
CA GLU A 50 17.94 -4.81 11.00
C GLU A 50 17.58 -3.64 11.93
N MET A 51 16.28 -3.43 12.11
CA MET A 51 15.77 -2.51 13.13
C MET A 51 15.88 -3.14 14.52
N VAL A 52 16.37 -2.40 15.52
CA VAL A 52 16.29 -2.85 16.91
C VAL A 52 14.96 -2.37 17.50
N ILE A 53 14.18 -3.27 18.11
CA ILE A 53 12.94 -2.95 18.82
C ILE A 53 13.14 -3.24 20.30
N ASN A 54 13.65 -2.25 21.03
CA ASN A 54 13.63 -2.16 22.49
C ASN A 54 12.80 -0.95 22.93
N ALA A 55 12.60 -0.77 24.24
CA ALA A 55 11.76 0.31 24.78
C ALA A 55 12.22 1.71 24.31
N GLY A 56 13.53 1.99 24.31
CA GLY A 56 14.06 3.29 23.91
C GLY A 56 13.90 3.57 22.42
N THR A 57 14.22 2.60 21.57
CA THR A 57 14.03 2.73 20.11
C THR A 57 12.55 2.81 19.75
N PHE A 58 11.68 2.08 20.46
CA PHE A 58 10.25 2.11 20.22
C PHE A 58 9.66 3.49 20.53
N GLU A 59 9.97 4.09 21.68
CA GLU A 59 9.46 5.43 22.02
C GLU A 59 9.92 6.50 21.02
N ARG A 60 11.17 6.40 20.53
CA ARG A 60 11.66 7.27 19.46
C ARG A 60 10.85 7.10 18.17
N TYR A 61 10.73 5.86 17.66
CA TYR A 61 9.99 5.61 16.42
C TYR A 61 8.51 5.93 16.55
N ARG A 62 7.91 5.65 17.71
CA ARG A 62 6.54 6.03 18.02
C ARG A 62 6.36 7.53 17.91
N PHE A 63 7.25 8.32 18.53
CA PHE A 63 7.18 9.78 18.43
C PHE A 63 7.31 10.26 16.98
N GLU A 64 8.28 9.76 16.22
CA GLU A 64 8.45 10.09 14.80
C GLU A 64 7.21 9.75 13.96
N LEU A 65 6.68 8.54 14.13
CA LEU A 65 5.53 8.05 13.36
C LEU A 65 4.25 8.83 13.70
N LEU A 66 4.00 9.15 14.97
CA LEU A 66 2.84 9.96 15.37
C LEU A 66 2.90 11.39 14.81
N ASN A 67 4.10 11.89 14.50
CA ASN A 67 4.30 13.22 13.89
C ASN A 67 4.55 13.15 12.37
N THR A 68 4.40 11.97 11.75
CA THR A 68 4.55 11.82 10.30
C THR A 68 3.27 12.25 9.59
N GLU A 69 3.40 13.22 8.68
CA GLU A 69 2.34 13.55 7.73
C GLU A 69 2.38 12.58 6.55
N LEU A 70 1.51 11.56 6.58
CA LEU A 70 1.43 10.59 5.48
C LEU A 70 0.87 11.24 4.20
N HIS A 71 -0.12 12.11 4.34
CA HIS A 71 -0.85 12.69 3.22
C HIS A 71 -0.29 14.06 2.83
N LEU A 72 0.44 14.09 1.72
CA LEU A 72 1.06 15.29 1.16
C LEU A 72 0.03 16.42 1.01
N GLY A 73 0.29 17.56 1.65
CA GLY A 73 -0.51 18.78 1.52
C GLY A 73 -1.88 18.77 2.21
N GLN A 74 -2.22 17.73 2.99
CA GLN A 74 -3.52 17.64 3.66
C GLN A 74 -3.50 17.85 5.19
N GLY A 75 -2.32 18.08 5.80
CA GLY A 75 -2.11 18.71 7.12
C GLY A 75 -2.83 18.15 8.36
N HIS A 76 -3.71 17.15 8.21
CA HIS A 76 -4.72 16.82 9.23
C HIS A 76 -4.96 15.32 9.43
N ARG A 77 -4.33 14.45 8.64
CA ARG A 77 -4.36 13.01 8.85
C ARG A 77 -2.97 12.55 9.29
N MET A 78 -2.86 12.32 10.60
CA MET A 78 -1.67 11.78 11.24
C MET A 78 -1.98 10.39 11.77
N PHE A 79 -0.94 9.58 11.95
CA PHE A 79 -1.07 8.32 12.66
C PHE A 79 -1.53 8.59 14.10
N GLY A 80 -2.56 7.88 14.54
CA GLY A 80 -3.13 8.00 15.89
C GLY A 80 -2.66 6.88 16.81
N HIS A 81 -2.16 5.78 16.25
CA HIS A 81 -1.76 4.60 17.01
C HIS A 81 -0.48 3.98 16.45
N VAL A 82 0.45 3.64 17.36
CA VAL A 82 1.67 2.89 17.07
C VAL A 82 1.84 1.80 18.12
N ALA A 83 2.02 0.56 17.66
CA ALA A 83 2.18 -0.62 18.50
C ALA A 83 3.33 -1.50 18.02
N VAL A 84 3.80 -2.42 18.87
CA VAL A 84 4.77 -3.45 18.50
C VAL A 84 4.02 -4.73 18.17
N GLY A 85 4.20 -5.22 16.95
CA GLY A 85 3.78 -6.56 16.52
C GLY A 85 4.93 -7.55 16.53
N ALA A 86 4.67 -8.80 16.12
CA ALA A 86 5.73 -9.79 15.99
C ALA A 86 6.74 -9.34 14.92
N ARG A 87 7.94 -8.94 15.38
CA ARG A 87 9.07 -8.47 14.55
C ARG A 87 8.74 -7.26 13.65
N ARG A 88 7.81 -6.39 14.08
CA ARG A 88 7.39 -5.21 13.30
C ARG A 88 6.76 -4.12 14.17
N LEU A 89 6.67 -2.92 13.62
CA LEU A 89 5.80 -1.87 14.15
C LEU A 89 4.47 -1.87 13.40
N LEU A 90 3.38 -1.71 14.13
CA LEU A 90 2.03 -1.52 13.59
C LEU A 90 1.69 -0.04 13.70
N VAL A 91 1.25 0.56 12.62
CA VAL A 91 0.95 1.99 12.54
C VAL A 91 -0.46 2.16 11.98
N GLN A 92 -1.28 3.00 12.59
CA GLN A 92 -2.66 3.20 12.15
C GLN A 92 -3.10 4.66 12.33
N GLU A 93 -3.78 5.19 11.32
CA GLU A 93 -4.47 6.47 11.42
C GLU A 93 -5.70 6.38 12.35
N ALA A 94 -6.12 7.52 12.90
CA ALA A 94 -7.43 7.59 13.52
C ALA A 94 -8.52 7.51 12.44
N GLY A 95 -9.58 6.73 12.64
CA GLY A 95 -10.73 6.72 11.72
C GLY A 95 -11.33 5.37 11.32
N GLY A 96 -11.05 4.28 12.05
CA GLY A 96 -11.68 2.96 11.80
C GLY A 96 -11.38 2.41 10.40
N ASP A 97 -12.39 1.96 9.68
CA ASP A 97 -12.25 1.32 8.35
C ASP A 97 -11.74 2.25 7.24
N GLN A 98 -11.76 3.57 7.48
CA GLN A 98 -11.26 4.59 6.55
C GLN A 98 -9.91 5.17 7.00
N ALA A 99 -9.20 4.47 7.89
CA ALA A 99 -7.86 4.81 8.34
C ALA A 99 -6.79 4.08 7.52
N ALA A 100 -5.71 4.78 7.16
CA ALA A 100 -4.51 4.10 6.71
C ALA A 100 -3.98 3.18 7.83
N ARG A 101 -3.43 2.03 7.44
CA ARG A 101 -2.72 1.12 8.35
C ARG A 101 -1.45 0.65 7.67
N ALA A 102 -0.35 0.58 8.40
CA ALA A 102 0.93 0.08 7.92
C ALA A 102 1.56 -0.92 8.88
N GLU A 103 2.29 -1.88 8.33
CA GLU A 103 3.10 -2.84 9.06
C GLU A 103 4.56 -2.69 8.62
N LEU A 104 5.43 -2.28 9.55
CA LEU A 104 6.82 -1.92 9.29
C LEU A 104 7.75 -2.99 9.89
N HIS A 105 8.20 -3.94 9.07
CA HIS A 105 8.97 -5.09 9.54
C HIS A 105 10.42 -4.73 9.87
N ARG A 106 10.98 -5.53 10.78
CA ARG A 106 12.34 -5.38 11.30
C ARG A 106 13.43 -5.44 10.23
N ASP A 107 13.20 -6.17 9.16
CA ASP A 107 14.14 -6.40 8.05
C ASP A 107 14.10 -5.30 6.97
N GLY A 108 13.27 -4.28 7.15
CA GLY A 108 13.06 -3.20 6.18
C GLY A 108 11.91 -3.48 5.22
N SER A 109 11.34 -4.68 5.22
CA SER A 109 10.09 -4.92 4.49
C SER A 109 8.96 -4.14 5.15
N ALA A 110 8.01 -3.65 4.36
CA ALA A 110 6.87 -2.93 4.91
C ALA A 110 5.68 -3.00 3.96
N ALA A 111 4.48 -2.89 4.52
CA ALA A 111 3.27 -2.71 3.74
C ALA A 111 2.38 -1.63 4.34
N ILE A 112 1.56 -1.01 3.50
CA ILE A 112 0.53 -0.05 3.88
C ILE A 112 -0.75 -0.30 3.09
N VAL A 113 -1.89 -0.18 3.76
CA VAL A 113 -3.21 -0.19 3.16
C VAL A 113 -3.85 1.18 3.31
N LEU A 114 -4.24 1.77 2.19
CA LEU A 114 -4.75 3.12 2.07
C LEU A 114 -6.18 3.08 1.51
N PRO A 115 -7.17 3.67 2.21
CA PRO A 115 -8.50 3.82 1.64
C PRO A 115 -8.46 4.84 0.50
N LEU A 116 -9.21 4.55 -0.57
CA LEU A 116 -9.33 5.43 -1.72
C LEU A 116 -10.58 6.28 -1.61
N HIS A 117 -10.45 7.58 -1.93
CA HIS A 117 -11.61 8.43 -2.12
C HIS A 117 -12.43 7.92 -3.31
N ARG A 118 -13.71 7.63 -3.03
CA ARG A 118 -14.66 7.09 -4.00
C ARG A 118 -15.78 8.08 -4.27
N HIS A 119 -16.22 8.08 -5.51
CA HIS A 119 -17.44 8.74 -5.96
C HIS A 119 -18.51 7.67 -6.19
N GLN A 120 -19.76 8.02 -5.90
CA GLN A 120 -20.90 7.13 -6.13
C GLN A 120 -21.66 7.59 -7.38
N SER A 121 -22.04 6.64 -8.22
CA SER A 121 -22.80 6.90 -9.44
C SER A 121 -24.07 6.05 -9.45
N LYS A 122 -25.19 6.66 -9.85
CA LYS A 122 -26.46 5.99 -10.05
C LYS A 122 -26.70 5.88 -11.55
N ILE A 123 -26.80 4.66 -12.10
CA ILE A 123 -26.88 4.46 -13.56
C ILE A 123 -28.32 4.17 -14.01
N GLY A 124 -29.25 3.83 -13.10
CA GLY A 124 -30.63 3.56 -13.51
C GLY A 124 -31.73 3.70 -12.45
N GLY A 125 -31.44 4.24 -11.26
CA GLY A 125 -32.42 4.32 -10.17
C GLY A 125 -31.94 5.16 -8.97
N ASP A 126 -32.57 4.93 -7.81
CA ASP A 126 -32.24 5.64 -6.55
C ASP A 126 -31.14 4.96 -5.73
N GLU A 127 -30.76 3.71 -6.02
CA GLU A 127 -29.64 3.01 -5.40
C GLU A 127 -28.30 3.32 -6.09
N VAL A 128 -27.21 3.16 -5.34
CA VAL A 128 -25.84 3.33 -5.87
C VAL A 128 -25.43 2.03 -6.52
N ASP A 129 -25.49 2.01 -7.85
CA ASP A 129 -25.19 0.81 -8.65
C ASP A 129 -23.69 0.70 -9.00
N LEU A 130 -22.91 1.76 -8.78
CA LEU A 130 -21.50 1.85 -9.14
C LEU A 130 -20.75 2.82 -8.23
N GLN A 131 -19.52 2.46 -7.85
CA GLN A 131 -18.54 3.38 -7.30
C GLN A 131 -17.38 3.57 -8.28
N PHE A 132 -16.73 4.73 -8.24
CA PHE A 132 -15.52 4.94 -9.04
C PHE A 132 -14.48 5.74 -8.29
N VAL A 133 -13.22 5.45 -8.60
CA VAL A 133 -12.04 6.14 -8.07
C VAL A 133 -11.35 6.89 -9.20
N GLU A 134 -10.88 8.10 -8.92
CA GLU A 134 -10.14 8.86 -9.91
C GLU A 134 -8.70 8.36 -10.05
N PRO A 135 -8.12 8.29 -11.26
CA PRO A 135 -6.72 7.91 -11.44
C PRO A 135 -5.76 8.77 -10.60
N GLY A 136 -6.09 10.05 -10.44
CA GLY A 136 -5.30 10.98 -9.63
C GLY A 136 -5.28 10.61 -8.15
N GLU A 137 -6.33 9.97 -7.62
CA GLU A 137 -6.36 9.48 -6.24
C GLU A 137 -5.42 8.29 -6.06
N VAL A 138 -5.40 7.34 -7.01
CA VAL A 138 -4.46 6.19 -6.98
C VAL A 138 -3.02 6.68 -7.00
N VAL A 139 -2.69 7.58 -7.94
CA VAL A 139 -1.34 8.16 -8.06
C VAL A 139 -0.96 8.95 -6.81
N TYR A 140 -1.90 9.74 -6.25
CA TYR A 140 -1.67 10.48 -5.02
C TYR A 140 -1.35 9.56 -3.84
N LYS A 141 -2.09 8.46 -3.67
CA LYS A 141 -1.84 7.49 -2.61
C LYS A 141 -0.51 6.78 -2.78
N LEU A 142 -0.09 6.46 -4.00
CA LEU A 142 1.23 5.91 -4.30
C LEU A 142 2.36 6.89 -3.90
N LEU A 143 2.24 8.15 -4.32
CA LEU A 143 3.18 9.22 -3.96
C LEU A 143 3.33 9.42 -2.44
N CYS A 144 2.27 9.11 -1.67
CA CYS A 144 2.31 9.13 -0.21
C CYS A 144 2.93 7.85 0.38
N ALA A 145 2.56 6.68 -0.16
CA ALA A 145 2.96 5.39 0.36
C ALA A 145 4.45 5.09 0.14
N LEU A 146 4.96 5.28 -1.08
CA LEU A 146 6.30 4.83 -1.44
C LEU A 146 7.40 5.47 -0.60
N PRO A 147 7.44 6.82 -0.43
CA PRO A 147 8.47 7.42 0.39
C PRO A 147 8.36 7.00 1.85
N PHE A 148 7.12 6.86 2.37
CA PHE A 148 6.90 6.41 3.73
C PHE A 148 7.50 5.01 4.00
N LEU A 149 7.24 4.04 3.10
CA LEU A 149 7.79 2.69 3.21
C LEU A 149 9.31 2.67 2.98
N ALA A 150 9.80 3.42 1.99
CA ALA A 150 11.22 3.47 1.66
C ALA A 150 12.06 4.14 2.77
N ILE A 151 11.55 5.21 3.39
CA ILE A 151 12.16 5.86 4.57
C ILE A 151 12.23 4.88 5.73
N HIS A 152 11.21 4.06 5.96
CA HIS A 152 11.30 3.00 6.99
C HIS A 152 12.45 2.04 6.69
N ALA A 153 12.47 1.47 5.48
CA ALA A 153 13.51 0.53 5.08
C ALA A 153 14.92 1.15 5.22
N ARG A 154 15.14 2.33 4.64
CA ARG A 154 16.43 3.03 4.65
C ARG A 154 16.83 3.51 6.04
N ASP A 155 15.99 4.32 6.69
CA ASP A 155 16.41 5.10 7.85
C ASP A 155 16.23 4.35 9.18
N ARG A 156 15.21 3.47 9.27
CA ARG A 156 14.95 2.73 10.53
C ARG A 156 15.62 1.37 10.57
N THR A 157 15.85 0.76 9.40
CA THR A 157 16.42 -0.60 9.33
C THR A 157 17.81 -0.63 8.72
N ALA A 158 18.25 0.44 8.06
CA ALA A 158 19.50 0.47 7.27
C ALA A 158 19.51 -0.57 6.13
N ALA A 159 18.34 -0.88 5.56
CA ALA A 159 18.24 -1.64 4.32
C ALA A 159 18.82 -0.81 3.16
N SER A 160 19.29 -1.48 2.11
CA SER A 160 19.98 -0.82 0.99
C SER A 160 19.79 -1.54 -0.34
N GLY A 161 20.30 -0.93 -1.42
CA GLY A 161 20.21 -1.48 -2.76
C GLY A 161 18.88 -1.19 -3.43
N THR A 162 18.38 -2.16 -4.20
CA THR A 162 17.04 -2.06 -4.80
C THR A 162 15.95 -2.53 -3.84
N ALA A 163 14.70 -2.24 -4.15
CA ALA A 163 13.55 -2.85 -3.51
C ALA A 163 12.53 -3.27 -4.56
N VAL A 164 11.86 -4.40 -4.32
CA VAL A 164 10.69 -4.81 -5.10
C VAL A 164 9.47 -4.24 -4.40
N ILE A 165 8.61 -3.59 -5.17
CA ILE A 165 7.35 -3.03 -4.73
C ILE A 165 6.24 -3.77 -5.45
N LYS A 166 5.19 -4.12 -4.71
CA LYS A 166 3.91 -4.55 -5.26
C LYS A 166 2.82 -3.60 -4.83
N VAL A 167 2.01 -3.19 -5.79
CA VAL A 167 0.84 -2.34 -5.60
C VAL A 167 -0.38 -3.16 -6.01
N VAL A 168 -1.40 -3.14 -5.16
CA VAL A 168 -2.67 -3.81 -5.41
C VAL A 168 -3.80 -2.82 -5.23
N LEU A 169 -4.65 -2.70 -6.24
CA LEU A 169 -5.92 -2.00 -6.21
C LEU A 169 -7.04 -3.01 -6.05
N VAL A 170 -7.88 -2.82 -5.02
CA VAL A 170 -9.04 -3.69 -4.77
C VAL A 170 -10.33 -2.88 -4.61
N ASN A 171 -11.46 -3.45 -5.05
CA ASN A 171 -12.80 -2.90 -4.82
C ASN A 171 -13.14 -2.86 -3.32
N ASP A 172 -12.73 -3.91 -2.61
CA ASP A 172 -12.78 -4.09 -1.17
C ASP A 172 -11.71 -5.10 -0.77
N ILE A 173 -11.37 -5.18 0.52
CA ILE A 173 -10.32 -6.11 0.94
C ILE A 173 -10.71 -7.57 0.67
N GLY A 174 -11.99 -7.94 0.71
CA GLY A 174 -12.45 -9.30 0.41
C GLY A 174 -12.22 -9.75 -1.04
N SER A 175 -12.09 -8.81 -1.97
CA SER A 175 -11.68 -9.08 -3.36
C SER A 175 -10.21 -9.49 -3.49
N HIS A 176 -9.39 -9.31 -2.44
CA HIS A 176 -8.01 -9.79 -2.43
C HIS A 176 -7.96 -11.32 -2.29
N PRO A 177 -7.15 -12.05 -3.10
CA PRO A 177 -7.09 -13.52 -3.06
C PRO A 177 -6.84 -14.11 -1.67
N ASP A 178 -5.97 -13.47 -0.89
CA ASP A 178 -5.67 -13.92 0.48
C ASP A 178 -6.80 -13.65 1.48
N ALA A 179 -7.70 -12.68 1.21
CA ALA A 179 -8.78 -12.32 2.11
C ALA A 179 -10.09 -13.05 1.78
N THR A 180 -10.29 -13.55 0.57
CA THR A 180 -11.56 -14.10 0.07
C THR A 180 -12.19 -15.15 1.01
N ASN A 181 -11.37 -16.00 1.63
CA ASN A 181 -11.84 -17.03 2.57
C ASN A 181 -12.01 -16.54 4.02
N HIS A 182 -11.53 -15.34 4.32
CA HIS A 182 -11.56 -14.73 5.65
C HIS A 182 -12.65 -13.66 5.79
N THR A 183 -13.14 -13.10 4.68
CA THR A 183 -14.21 -12.11 4.67
C THR A 183 -15.56 -12.76 4.97
N LEU A 184 -16.21 -12.28 6.03
CA LEU A 184 -17.53 -12.72 6.46
C LEU A 184 -18.60 -12.39 5.38
N PRO A 185 -19.67 -13.21 5.25
CA PRO A 185 -20.70 -13.00 4.24
C PRO A 185 -21.39 -11.63 4.29
N GLU A 186 -21.52 -11.04 5.47
CA GLU A 186 -22.11 -9.70 5.68
C GLU A 186 -21.32 -8.55 5.03
N PHE A 187 -20.09 -8.81 4.60
CA PHE A 187 -19.21 -7.85 3.93
C PHE A 187 -19.04 -8.12 2.42
N ARG A 188 -19.69 -9.16 1.88
CA ARG A 188 -19.54 -9.63 0.49
C ARG A 188 -20.62 -9.09 -0.44
N ASP A 189 -20.68 -7.77 -0.67
CA ASP A 189 -21.31 -7.22 -1.89
C ASP A 189 -21.08 -5.70 -2.04
N PRO A 190 -19.83 -5.21 -2.07
CA PRO A 190 -19.61 -3.80 -2.36
C PRO A 190 -20.09 -3.49 -3.80
N PRO A 191 -20.62 -2.28 -4.06
CA PRO A 191 -20.89 -1.85 -5.43
C PRO A 191 -19.64 -2.03 -6.30
N PRO A 192 -19.78 -2.39 -7.58
CA PRO A 192 -18.63 -2.55 -8.46
C PRO A 192 -17.84 -1.24 -8.53
N MET A 193 -16.50 -1.34 -8.50
CA MET A 193 -15.61 -0.19 -8.67
C MET A 193 -15.12 -0.06 -10.10
N THR A 194 -15.08 1.15 -10.64
CA THR A 194 -14.30 1.47 -11.85
C THR A 194 -13.25 2.56 -11.59
N VAL A 195 -12.26 2.66 -12.46
CA VAL A 195 -11.29 3.77 -12.45
C VAL A 195 -11.65 4.75 -13.56
N ASP A 196 -12.24 5.89 -13.19
CA ASP A 196 -12.84 6.87 -14.10
C ASP A 196 -12.53 8.30 -13.68
N ARG A 197 -12.71 9.28 -14.57
CA ARG A 197 -12.43 10.69 -14.26
C ARG A 197 -13.70 11.45 -13.90
N LEU A 198 -13.57 12.45 -13.04
CA LEU A 198 -14.57 13.51 -12.97
C LEU A 198 -14.30 14.57 -14.03
N HIS A 199 -15.35 15.00 -14.72
CA HIS A 199 -15.28 16.17 -15.59
C HIS A 199 -15.07 17.43 -14.73
N PRO A 200 -13.96 18.17 -14.88
CA PRO A 200 -13.56 19.21 -13.92
C PRO A 200 -14.56 20.35 -13.72
N ARG A 201 -15.41 20.62 -14.72
CA ARG A 201 -16.40 21.71 -14.66
C ARG A 201 -17.79 21.27 -14.23
N THR A 202 -18.15 20.01 -14.49
CA THR A 202 -19.53 19.54 -14.34
C THR A 202 -19.68 18.51 -13.23
N GLY A 203 -18.56 17.95 -12.72
CA GLY A 203 -18.60 16.87 -11.74
C GLY A 203 -19.23 15.59 -12.28
N GLN A 204 -19.43 15.48 -13.60
CA GLN A 204 -19.99 14.28 -14.21
C GLN A 204 -18.89 13.24 -14.42
N ARG A 205 -19.24 11.97 -14.21
CA ARG A 205 -18.37 10.83 -14.50
C ARG A 205 -18.03 10.78 -15.98
N LEU A 206 -16.75 10.61 -16.29
CA LEU A 206 -16.19 10.32 -17.60
C LEU A 206 -15.63 8.89 -17.57
N PRO A 207 -16.35 7.90 -18.11
CA PRO A 207 -15.89 6.53 -18.14
C PRO A 207 -14.55 6.42 -18.88
N MET A 208 -13.55 5.85 -18.23
CA MET A 208 -12.29 5.42 -18.86
C MET A 208 -12.18 3.91 -18.89
N SER A 209 -12.66 3.24 -17.83
CA SER A 209 -12.64 1.80 -17.73
C SER A 209 -13.87 1.20 -18.41
N SER A 210 -13.67 0.16 -19.22
CA SER A 210 -14.77 -0.57 -19.86
C SER A 210 -15.36 -1.68 -18.97
N GLN A 211 -14.66 -2.03 -17.90
CA GLN A 211 -15.01 -3.11 -16.97
C GLN A 211 -14.77 -2.68 -15.51
N PRO A 212 -15.56 -3.20 -14.55
CA PRO A 212 -15.25 -3.07 -13.14
C PRO A 212 -13.90 -3.69 -12.77
N CYS A 213 -13.22 -3.08 -11.80
CA CYS A 213 -11.98 -3.55 -11.22
C CYS A 213 -12.29 -4.17 -9.84
N GLU A 214 -12.23 -5.50 -9.75
CA GLU A 214 -12.28 -6.22 -8.46
C GLU A 214 -10.90 -6.26 -7.80
N TYR A 215 -9.90 -6.64 -8.60
CA TYR A 215 -8.50 -6.78 -8.20
C TYR A 215 -7.60 -6.45 -9.40
N ALA A 216 -6.61 -5.59 -9.19
CA ALA A 216 -5.53 -5.30 -10.13
C ALA A 216 -4.22 -5.12 -9.36
N TYR A 217 -3.10 -5.53 -9.95
CA TYR A 217 -1.79 -5.35 -9.32
C TYR A 217 -0.71 -4.98 -10.34
N SER A 218 0.32 -4.31 -9.84
CA SER A 218 1.53 -3.95 -10.57
C SER A 218 2.75 -4.12 -9.67
N GLU A 219 3.89 -4.44 -10.26
CA GLU A 219 5.15 -4.62 -9.56
C GLU A 219 6.28 -3.81 -10.23
N ALA A 220 7.18 -3.27 -9.40
CA ALA A 220 8.33 -2.53 -9.89
C ALA A 220 9.55 -2.76 -9.00
N THR A 221 10.73 -2.75 -9.61
CA THR A 221 12.01 -2.71 -8.89
C THR A 221 12.57 -1.30 -8.94
N VAL A 222 12.87 -0.72 -7.78
CA VAL A 222 13.34 0.65 -7.65
C VAL A 222 14.62 0.71 -6.83
N LEU A 223 15.42 1.76 -6.99
CA LEU A 223 16.48 2.08 -6.01
C LEU A 223 15.82 2.61 -4.73
N LEU A 224 16.23 2.08 -3.59
CA LEU A 224 15.58 2.40 -2.32
C LEU A 224 15.74 3.89 -1.96
N ASP A 225 16.93 4.45 -2.19
CA ASP A 225 17.21 5.86 -1.94
C ASP A 225 16.35 6.78 -2.83
N ASP A 226 16.18 6.42 -4.09
CA ASP A 226 15.36 7.15 -5.06
C ASP A 226 13.86 7.16 -4.71
N ALA A 227 13.37 6.09 -4.08
CA ALA A 227 11.99 5.97 -3.60
C ALA A 227 11.78 6.71 -2.27
N ALA A 228 12.80 6.75 -1.41
CA ALA A 228 12.76 7.49 -0.15
C ALA A 228 12.84 9.00 -0.38
N ASP A 229 13.60 9.43 -1.39
CA ASP A 229 13.75 10.83 -1.74
C ASP A 229 12.57 11.30 -2.59
N HIS A 230 12.04 12.50 -2.32
CA HIS A 230 10.92 13.09 -3.07
C HIS A 230 11.35 13.64 -4.45
N GLY A 231 12.20 12.89 -5.15
CA GLY A 231 12.86 13.26 -6.38
C GLY A 231 12.25 12.64 -7.63
N ARG A 232 13.03 12.61 -8.72
CA ARG A 232 12.58 12.05 -10.01
C ARG A 232 12.41 10.53 -9.98
N GLY A 233 13.19 9.83 -9.16
CA GLY A 233 13.13 8.37 -9.06
C GLY A 233 11.78 7.89 -8.54
N LEU A 234 11.27 8.53 -7.48
CA LEU A 234 9.90 8.34 -7.00
C LEU A 234 8.85 8.51 -8.11
N LEU A 235 8.89 9.62 -8.86
CA LEU A 235 7.93 9.87 -9.94
C LEU A 235 7.98 8.80 -11.04
N GLN A 236 9.16 8.25 -11.33
CA GLN A 236 9.32 7.16 -12.30
C GLN A 236 8.75 5.85 -11.77
N ALA A 237 8.97 5.54 -10.50
CA ALA A 237 8.38 4.37 -9.83
C ALA A 237 6.86 4.43 -9.86
N ASP A 238 6.28 5.55 -9.46
CA ASP A 238 4.83 5.76 -9.47
C ASP A 238 4.24 5.64 -10.87
N ALA A 239 4.91 6.18 -11.89
CA ALA A 239 4.46 6.11 -13.27
C ALA A 239 4.47 4.68 -13.85
N VAL A 240 5.33 3.79 -13.35
CA VAL A 240 5.34 2.37 -13.72
C VAL A 240 4.25 1.61 -12.96
N LEU A 241 4.09 1.91 -11.67
CA LEU A 241 3.14 1.23 -10.79
C LEU A 241 1.68 1.61 -11.05
N ALA A 242 1.42 2.81 -11.56
CA ALA A 242 0.07 3.30 -11.84
C ALA A 242 -0.49 2.94 -13.23
N GLN A 243 0.15 2.01 -13.96
CA GLN A 243 -0.30 1.51 -15.27
C GLN A 243 -1.35 0.41 -15.12
#